data_AF-A0A0F7EFE6-F1
#
_entry.id   AF-A0A0F7EFE6-F1
#
_cell.length_a   1.000
_cell.length_b   1.000
_cell.length_c   1.000
_cell.angle_alpha   90.00
_cell.angle_beta   90.00
_cell.angle_gamma   90.00
#
_symmetry.space_group_name_H-M   'P 1'
#
loop_
_entity.id
_entity.type
_entity.pdbx_description
1 polymer ?
#
loop_
_entity_poly.entity_id
_entity_poly.type
_entity_poly.pdbx_seq_one_letter_code
_entity_poly.pdbx_strand_id
1 'polypeptide(L)'
;MFKKKALLVLSSALLIGALPATTDAAVVKKNVLASYNNVKVKYNGYEVPTSTEPFIVNGTTYIPVRMMAGVFNKNVDWDQTSYTVSVTDREDPTVASLQAQLASKDSTIANLEKQLKDAKDDLARKDDKKSSISDDLEDLEDEIRDKYEDWEDIDWDISLDGDEDDIEITIEFSMDDDEDLFNDLDKDDLKNFVTKICKMVWDDDTFEDADITGTITDSDDDDDLYDFEGKASSGKVTLTKN
;
A
#
# COMPACT_ATOMS: atom_id res chain seq x y z
N MET A 1 -64.87 -80.34 -72.10
CA MET A 1 -63.60 -80.93 -72.58
C MET A 1 -62.50 -80.60 -71.57
N PHE A 2 -61.82 -81.64 -71.06
CA PHE A 2 -60.50 -81.72 -70.37
C PHE A 2 -60.15 -80.63 -69.33
N LYS A 3 -60.24 -80.83 -68.01
CA LYS A 3 -59.40 -81.63 -67.07
C LYS A 3 -57.88 -81.58 -67.35
N LYS A 4 -57.12 -81.01 -66.40
CA LYS A 4 -56.06 -81.71 -65.63
C LYS A 4 -55.77 -80.98 -64.31
N LYS A 5 -55.54 -81.79 -63.27
CA LYS A 5 -55.32 -81.46 -61.85
C LYS A 5 -53.83 -81.62 -61.50
N ALA A 6 -53.36 -80.91 -60.46
CA ALA A 6 -52.59 -81.37 -59.28
C ALA A 6 -52.02 -80.14 -58.54
N LEU A 7 -52.37 -79.84 -57.27
CA LEU A 7 -51.81 -80.35 -55.98
C LEU A 7 -50.28 -80.09 -55.86
N LEU A 8 -49.64 -79.55 -54.80
CA LEU A 8 -49.74 -79.52 -53.33
C LEU A 8 -48.77 -78.35 -52.89
N VAL A 9 -49.05 -77.39 -51.98
CA VAL A 9 -49.08 -77.38 -50.50
C VAL A 9 -48.06 -76.40 -49.89
N LEU A 10 -48.58 -75.57 -48.96
CA LEU A 10 -48.02 -74.81 -47.84
C LEU A 10 -46.56 -74.29 -47.88
N SER A 11 -46.40 -72.98 -47.61
CA SER A 11 -45.83 -72.53 -46.33
C SER A 11 -46.06 -71.04 -46.07
N SER A 12 -46.33 -70.76 -44.80
CA SER A 12 -46.68 -69.50 -44.15
C SER A 12 -45.59 -68.44 -44.22
N ALA A 13 -45.98 -67.16 -44.29
CA ALA A 13 -45.30 -66.06 -43.61
C ALA A 13 -46.23 -64.84 -43.48
N LEU A 14 -46.60 -64.53 -42.23
CA LEU A 14 -47.03 -63.19 -41.83
C LEU A 14 -45.92 -62.19 -42.18
N LEU A 15 -46.24 -61.11 -42.89
CA LEU A 15 -45.56 -59.84 -42.65
C LEU A 15 -46.60 -58.75 -42.43
N ILE A 16 -46.66 -58.33 -41.18
CA ILE A 16 -47.34 -57.13 -40.71
C ILE A 16 -46.62 -55.95 -41.37
N GLY A 17 -47.20 -55.41 -42.44
CA GLY A 17 -46.82 -54.10 -42.96
C GLY A 17 -47.42 -53.03 -42.07
N ALA A 18 -46.82 -52.78 -40.90
CA ALA A 18 -47.07 -51.54 -40.18
C ALA A 18 -46.41 -50.42 -41.00
N LEU A 19 -47.21 -49.71 -41.80
CA LEU A 19 -46.77 -48.45 -42.39
C LEU A 19 -46.47 -47.50 -41.22
N PRO A 20 -45.25 -46.96 -41.09
CA PRO A 20 -45.03 -45.86 -40.16
C PRO A 20 -45.88 -44.68 -40.66
N ALA A 21 -46.83 -44.24 -39.85
CA ALA A 21 -47.49 -42.97 -40.05
C ALA A 21 -46.44 -41.88 -39.79
N THR A 22 -45.75 -41.42 -40.84
CA THR A 22 -44.95 -40.22 -40.77
C THR A 22 -45.94 -39.05 -40.67
N THR A 23 -46.09 -38.51 -39.47
CA THR A 23 -46.75 -37.22 -39.28
C THR A 23 -45.79 -36.15 -39.77
N ASP A 24 -45.72 -35.95 -41.08
CA ASP A 24 -45.07 -34.76 -41.62
C ASP A 24 -45.92 -33.56 -41.20
N ALA A 25 -45.40 -32.75 -40.29
CA ALA A 25 -45.97 -31.45 -40.00
C ALA A 25 -45.88 -30.62 -41.28
N ALA A 26 -47.00 -30.52 -42.00
CA ALA A 26 -47.04 -29.80 -43.26
C ALA A 26 -46.61 -28.35 -43.02
N VAL A 27 -45.53 -27.93 -43.68
CA VAL A 27 -45.06 -26.54 -43.66
C VAL A 27 -46.09 -25.69 -44.42
N VAL A 28 -46.96 -25.00 -43.69
CA VAL A 28 -47.97 -24.12 -44.28
C VAL A 28 -47.35 -22.76 -44.59
N LYS A 29 -47.23 -22.45 -45.88
CA LYS A 29 -46.88 -21.09 -46.32
C LYS A 29 -48.12 -20.21 -46.32
N LYS A 30 -48.07 -19.07 -45.64
CA LYS A 30 -49.12 -18.05 -45.65
C LYS A 30 -48.58 -16.77 -46.27
N ASN A 31 -49.33 -16.19 -47.20
CA ASN A 31 -49.07 -14.85 -47.68
C ASN A 31 -49.55 -13.86 -46.62
N VAL A 32 -48.70 -12.91 -46.24
CA VAL A 32 -49.03 -11.81 -45.33
C VAL A 32 -48.82 -10.49 -46.05
N LEU A 33 -49.73 -9.54 -45.84
CA LEU A 33 -49.56 -8.16 -46.28
C LEU A 33 -48.80 -7.41 -45.18
N ALA A 34 -47.63 -6.87 -45.51
CA ALA A 34 -46.79 -6.10 -44.59
C ALA A 34 -46.76 -4.63 -45.00
N SER A 35 -46.84 -3.73 -44.02
CA SER A 35 -46.69 -2.28 -44.22
C SER A 35 -45.35 -1.80 -43.67
N TYR A 36 -44.60 -1.06 -44.48
CA TYR A 36 -43.31 -0.45 -44.14
C TYR A 36 -43.51 1.05 -43.95
N ASN A 37 -43.85 1.46 -42.73
CA ASN A 37 -44.22 2.83 -42.39
C ASN A 37 -43.06 3.60 -41.72
N ASN A 38 -41.82 3.31 -42.11
CA ASN A 38 -40.60 3.92 -41.53
C ASN A 38 -40.58 3.82 -39.99
N VAL A 39 -40.76 2.60 -39.48
CA VAL A 39 -40.84 2.33 -38.05
C VAL A 39 -39.48 2.61 -37.39
N LYS A 40 -39.45 3.54 -36.44
CA LYS A 40 -38.25 3.92 -35.70
C LYS A 40 -38.18 3.20 -34.35
N VAL A 41 -37.06 2.54 -34.10
CA VAL A 41 -36.76 1.90 -32.80
C VAL A 41 -35.81 2.80 -32.02
N LYS A 42 -36.12 3.10 -30.76
CA LYS A 42 -35.24 3.88 -29.87
C LYS A 42 -34.91 3.11 -28.60
N TYR A 43 -33.66 3.23 -28.16
CA TYR A 43 -33.18 2.73 -26.87
C TYR A 43 -32.54 3.89 -26.10
N ASN A 44 -33.01 4.13 -24.87
CA ASN A 44 -32.59 5.28 -24.05
C ASN A 44 -32.62 6.63 -24.80
N GLY A 45 -33.62 6.83 -25.67
CA GLY A 45 -33.79 8.06 -26.45
C GLY A 45 -33.01 8.11 -27.77
N TYR A 46 -32.04 7.22 -27.99
CA TYR A 46 -31.22 7.14 -29.20
C TYR A 46 -31.84 6.17 -30.22
N GLU A 47 -31.83 6.53 -31.50
CA GLU A 47 -32.34 5.68 -32.58
C GLU A 47 -31.40 4.49 -32.80
N VAL A 48 -31.96 3.28 -32.83
CA VAL A 48 -31.21 2.03 -33.01
C VAL A 48 -31.02 1.82 -34.52
N PRO A 49 -29.77 1.68 -35.01
CA PRO A 49 -29.53 1.42 -36.43
C PRO A 49 -30.14 0.09 -36.88
N THR A 50 -30.81 0.09 -38.03
CA THR A 50 -31.52 -1.09 -38.55
C THR A 50 -30.98 -1.50 -39.91
N SER A 51 -30.38 -2.69 -40.02
CA SER A 51 -30.01 -3.29 -41.32
C SER A 51 -31.20 -3.97 -42.02
N THR A 52 -32.23 -4.33 -41.25
CA THR A 52 -33.51 -4.85 -41.74
C THR A 52 -34.61 -3.99 -41.14
N GLU A 53 -35.44 -3.40 -42.00
CA GLU A 53 -36.49 -2.48 -41.58
C GLU A 53 -37.61 -3.23 -40.84
N PRO A 54 -38.07 -2.75 -39.67
CA PRO A 54 -39.25 -3.27 -39.02
C PRO A 54 -40.51 -3.02 -39.84
N PHE A 55 -41.49 -3.91 -39.74
CA PHE A 55 -42.73 -3.83 -40.53
C PHE A 55 -43.95 -4.16 -39.69
N ILE A 56 -45.14 -3.82 -40.19
CA ILE A 56 -46.41 -4.03 -39.50
C ILE A 56 -47.24 -5.07 -40.26
N VAL A 57 -47.72 -6.11 -39.56
CA VAL A 57 -48.71 -7.09 -40.05
C VAL A 57 -49.88 -7.12 -39.08
N ASN A 58 -51.09 -6.89 -39.59
CA ASN A 58 -52.33 -6.91 -38.81
C ASN A 58 -52.29 -6.03 -37.54
N GLY A 59 -51.64 -4.87 -37.62
CA GLY A 59 -51.49 -3.94 -36.48
C GLY A 59 -50.33 -4.27 -35.53
N THR A 60 -49.64 -5.40 -35.71
CA THR A 60 -48.48 -5.78 -34.89
C THR A 60 -47.18 -5.37 -35.58
N THR A 61 -46.30 -4.69 -34.85
CA THR A 61 -44.96 -4.35 -35.33
C THR A 61 -44.00 -5.52 -35.10
N TYR A 62 -43.32 -5.94 -36.16
CA TYR A 62 -42.31 -6.99 -36.15
C TYR A 62 -40.92 -6.35 -36.28
N ILE A 63 -40.08 -6.61 -35.29
CA ILE A 63 -38.71 -6.08 -35.22
C ILE A 63 -37.73 -7.26 -35.34
N PRO A 64 -36.65 -7.14 -36.12
CA PRO A 64 -35.59 -8.15 -36.16
C PRO A 64 -35.04 -8.43 -34.76
N VAL A 65 -35.12 -9.68 -34.30
CA VAL A 65 -34.62 -10.08 -32.98
C VAL A 65 -33.12 -9.79 -32.78
N ARG A 66 -32.31 -9.94 -33.84
CA ARG A 66 -30.86 -9.64 -33.82
C ARG A 66 -30.56 -8.17 -33.55
N MET A 67 -31.46 -7.26 -33.96
CA MET A 67 -31.34 -5.84 -33.67
C MET A 67 -31.43 -5.57 -32.17
N MET A 68 -32.48 -6.10 -31.53
CA MET A 68 -32.69 -5.91 -30.09
C MET A 68 -31.66 -6.66 -29.25
N ALA A 69 -31.20 -7.83 -29.69
CA ALA A 69 -30.13 -8.54 -29.02
C ALA A 69 -28.81 -7.75 -29.01
N GLY A 70 -28.49 -7.02 -30.09
CA GLY A 70 -27.34 -6.11 -30.12
C GLY A 70 -27.45 -5.00 -29.08
N VAL A 71 -28.65 -4.40 -28.94
CA VAL A 71 -28.93 -3.37 -27.92
C VAL A 71 -28.71 -3.89 -26.50
N PHE A 72 -29.09 -5.15 -26.23
CA PHE A 72 -28.98 -5.76 -24.91
C PHE A 72 -27.70 -6.57 -24.70
N ASN A 73 -26.71 -6.45 -25.60
CA ASN A 73 -25.47 -7.22 -25.60
C ASN A 73 -25.68 -8.74 -25.44
N LYS A 74 -26.60 -9.30 -26.22
CA LYS A 74 -26.93 -10.74 -26.24
C LYS A 74 -26.44 -11.39 -27.52
N ASN A 75 -26.20 -12.70 -27.46
CA ASN A 75 -25.99 -13.54 -28.64
C ASN A 75 -27.34 -14.01 -29.21
N VAL A 76 -27.41 -14.23 -30.52
CA VAL A 76 -28.58 -14.81 -31.19
C VAL A 76 -28.16 -15.87 -32.18
N ASP A 77 -28.65 -17.08 -31.97
CA ASP A 77 -28.43 -18.22 -32.84
C ASP A 77 -29.74 -18.71 -33.45
N TRP A 78 -29.65 -19.18 -34.69
CA TRP A 78 -30.77 -19.76 -35.42
C TRP A 78 -30.46 -21.21 -35.74
N ASP A 79 -31.28 -22.13 -35.23
CA ASP A 79 -31.25 -23.53 -35.62
C ASP A 79 -32.34 -23.79 -36.67
N GLN A 80 -31.89 -24.05 -37.90
CA GLN A 80 -32.77 -24.34 -39.02
C GLN A 80 -33.48 -25.70 -38.91
N THR A 81 -32.91 -26.66 -38.18
CA THR A 81 -33.48 -28.01 -38.06
C THR A 81 -34.71 -27.99 -37.17
N SER A 82 -34.61 -27.31 -36.03
CA SER A 82 -35.70 -27.18 -35.06
C SER A 82 -36.55 -25.92 -35.25
N TYR A 83 -36.15 -25.02 -36.17
CA TYR A 83 -36.75 -23.69 -36.34
C TYR A 83 -36.73 -22.86 -35.04
N THR A 84 -35.62 -22.92 -34.30
CA THR A 84 -35.48 -22.29 -32.98
C THR A 84 -34.57 -21.07 -33.04
N VAL A 85 -34.99 -19.98 -32.40
CA VAL A 85 -34.13 -18.83 -32.08
C VAL A 85 -33.68 -18.97 -30.62
N SER A 86 -32.37 -19.02 -30.41
CA SER A 86 -31.77 -19.00 -29.07
C SER A 86 -31.17 -17.63 -28.78
N VAL A 87 -31.47 -17.07 -27.62
CA VAL A 87 -30.90 -15.80 -27.14
C VAL A 87 -30.18 -16.06 -25.83
N THR A 88 -28.88 -15.78 -25.77
CA THR A 88 -28.04 -16.06 -24.60
C THR A 88 -27.26 -14.83 -24.18
N ASP A 89 -26.86 -14.80 -22.90
CA ASP A 89 -25.95 -13.78 -22.39
C ASP A 89 -24.60 -13.88 -23.09
N ARG A 90 -24.01 -12.72 -23.39
CA ARG A 90 -22.59 -12.64 -23.72
C ARG A 90 -21.79 -12.71 -22.43
N GLU A 91 -20.68 -13.44 -22.47
CA GLU A 91 -19.71 -13.38 -21.39
C GLU A 91 -19.27 -11.92 -21.21
N ASP A 92 -19.35 -11.45 -19.96
CA ASP A 92 -18.86 -10.12 -19.60
C ASP A 92 -17.41 -10.27 -19.11
N PRO A 93 -16.40 -9.91 -19.93
CA PRO A 93 -14.99 -10.05 -19.55
C PRO A 93 -14.62 -9.16 -18.35
N THR A 94 -15.48 -8.20 -17.97
CA THR A 94 -15.21 -7.30 -16.85
C THR A 94 -15.17 -8.05 -15.52
N VAL A 95 -15.99 -9.09 -15.31
CA VAL A 95 -16.05 -9.81 -14.03
C VAL A 95 -14.71 -10.49 -13.71
N ALA A 96 -14.13 -11.20 -14.68
CA ALA A 96 -12.82 -11.83 -14.52
C ALA A 96 -11.71 -10.78 -14.29
N SER A 97 -11.77 -9.66 -15.01
CA SER A 97 -10.80 -8.57 -14.84
C SER A 97 -10.90 -7.90 -13.46
N LEU A 98 -12.11 -7.78 -12.90
CA LEU A 98 -12.35 -7.21 -11.57
C LEU A 98 -11.87 -8.17 -10.48
N GLN A 99 -12.09 -9.48 -10.64
CA GLN A 99 -11.56 -10.49 -9.71
C GLN A 99 -10.03 -10.49 -9.66
N ALA A 100 -9.37 -10.40 -10.83
CA ALA A 100 -7.92 -10.30 -10.88
C ALA A 100 -7.38 -9.02 -10.21
N GLN A 101 -8.08 -7.89 -10.41
CA GLN A 101 -7.74 -6.63 -9.74
C GLN A 101 -7.92 -6.70 -8.22
N LEU A 102 -8.99 -7.35 -7.73
CA LEU A 102 -9.20 -7.56 -6.30
C LEU A 102 -8.08 -8.39 -5.69
N ALA A 103 -7.72 -9.52 -6.28
CA ALA A 103 -6.62 -10.36 -5.80
C ALA A 103 -5.27 -9.62 -5.76
N SER A 104 -5.01 -8.77 -6.76
CA SER A 104 -3.82 -7.91 -6.78
C SER A 104 -3.85 -6.85 -5.67
N LYS A 105 -5.02 -6.24 -5.40
CA LYS A 105 -5.20 -5.30 -4.29
C LYS A 105 -5.03 -5.98 -2.94
N ASP A 106 -5.58 -7.18 -2.74
CA ASP A 106 -5.44 -7.93 -1.49
C ASP A 106 -3.97 -8.27 -1.21
N SER A 107 -3.22 -8.67 -2.25
CA SER A 107 -1.78 -8.92 -2.12
C SER A 107 -1.01 -7.64 -1.77
N THR A 108 -1.42 -6.51 -2.34
CA THR A 108 -0.82 -5.19 -2.03
C THR A 108 -1.11 -4.78 -0.59
N ILE A 109 -2.35 -4.97 -0.13
CA ILE A 109 -2.77 -4.68 1.25
C ILE A 109 -1.94 -5.51 2.23
N ALA A 110 -1.83 -6.82 2.01
CA ALA A 110 -1.03 -7.70 2.87
C ALA A 110 0.44 -7.26 2.94
N ASN A 111 1.03 -6.80 1.83
CA ASN A 111 2.39 -6.28 1.82
C ASN A 111 2.52 -4.96 2.59
N LEU A 112 1.59 -4.01 2.38
CA LEU A 112 1.58 -2.73 3.10
C LEU A 112 1.38 -2.93 4.61
N GLU A 113 0.49 -3.84 5.02
CA GLU A 113 0.30 -4.19 6.42
C GLU A 113 1.54 -4.82 7.05
N LYS A 114 2.34 -5.56 6.27
CA LYS A 114 3.63 -6.07 6.74
C LYS A 114 4.62 -4.93 6.94
N GLN A 115 4.83 -4.10 5.92
CA GLN A 115 5.74 -2.94 6.00
C GLN A 115 5.39 -2.00 7.15
N LEU A 116 4.10 -1.79 7.41
CA LEU A 116 3.65 -0.95 8.52
C LEU A 116 3.98 -1.55 9.89
N LYS A 117 3.92 -2.88 10.05
CA LYS A 117 4.33 -3.54 11.29
C LYS A 117 5.83 -3.42 11.49
N ASP A 118 6.61 -3.78 10.48
CA ASP A 118 8.07 -3.75 10.54
C ASP A 118 8.57 -2.34 10.89
N ALA A 119 8.01 -1.30 10.25
CA ALA A 119 8.36 0.09 10.54
C ALA A 119 7.98 0.54 11.96
N LYS A 120 6.86 0.05 12.53
CA LYS A 120 6.47 0.38 13.90
C LYS A 120 7.39 -0.27 14.92
N ASP A 121 7.78 -1.53 14.68
CA ASP A 121 8.69 -2.25 15.56
C ASP A 121 10.09 -1.59 15.56
N ASP A 122 10.55 -1.11 14.40
CA ASP A 122 11.82 -0.38 14.30
C ASP A 122 11.79 0.96 15.03
N LEU A 123 10.66 1.68 15.00
CA LEU A 123 10.49 2.91 15.78
C LEU A 123 10.53 2.64 17.29
N ALA A 124 9.80 1.61 17.76
CA ALA A 124 9.81 1.25 19.18
C ALA A 124 11.22 0.94 19.69
N ARG A 125 12.03 0.19 18.91
CA ARG A 125 13.43 -0.10 19.26
C ARG A 125 14.31 1.14 19.31
N LYS A 126 14.06 2.12 18.45
CA LYS A 126 14.80 3.40 18.47
C LYS A 126 14.44 4.23 19.70
N ASP A 127 13.17 4.25 20.07
CA ASP A 127 12.72 4.91 21.29
C ASP A 127 13.34 4.25 22.52
N ASP A 128 13.35 2.91 22.58
CA ASP A 128 14.02 2.17 23.67
C ASP A 128 15.53 2.45 23.72
N LYS A 129 16.22 2.49 22.56
CA LYS A 129 17.66 2.82 22.51
C LYS A 129 17.92 4.25 22.96
N LYS A 130 17.08 5.22 22.53
CA LYS A 130 17.20 6.62 22.94
C LYS A 130 17.01 6.78 24.44
N SER A 131 16.06 6.06 25.04
CA SER A 131 15.88 6.05 26.49
C SER A 131 17.14 5.55 27.20
N SER A 132 17.72 4.45 26.73
CA SER A 132 18.95 3.91 27.33
C SER A 132 20.12 4.89 27.26
N ILE A 133 20.31 5.58 26.13
CA ILE A 133 21.38 6.58 25.98
C ILE A 133 21.13 7.77 26.92
N SER A 134 19.87 8.19 27.08
CA SER A 134 19.51 9.26 28.02
C SER A 134 19.86 8.86 29.46
N ASP A 135 19.53 7.62 29.85
CA ASP A 135 19.84 7.11 31.19
C ASP A 135 21.37 7.06 31.41
N ASP A 136 22.14 6.60 30.43
CA ASP A 136 23.61 6.55 30.50
C ASP A 136 24.24 7.97 30.57
N LEU A 137 23.66 8.95 29.86
CA LEU A 137 24.13 10.34 29.89
C LEU A 137 23.86 11.00 31.24
N GLU A 138 22.68 10.76 31.83
CA GLU A 138 22.33 11.22 33.18
C GLU A 138 23.30 10.65 34.23
N ASP A 139 23.61 9.35 34.16
CA ASP A 139 24.57 8.70 35.04
C ASP A 139 25.99 9.33 34.90
N LEU A 140 26.42 9.62 33.66
CA LEU A 140 27.72 10.25 33.40
C LEU A 140 27.79 11.71 33.87
N GLU A 141 26.72 12.49 33.68
CA GLU A 141 26.61 13.85 34.20
C GLU A 141 26.81 13.87 35.71
N ASP A 142 26.10 12.99 36.43
CA ASP A 142 26.22 12.85 37.88
C ASP A 142 27.66 12.52 38.30
N GLU A 143 28.35 11.61 37.60
CA GLU A 143 29.75 11.27 37.88
C GLU A 143 30.73 12.43 37.67
N ILE A 144 30.48 13.26 36.66
CA ILE A 144 31.29 14.45 36.36
C ILE A 144 31.05 15.52 37.41
N ARG A 145 29.78 15.80 37.75
CA ARG A 145 29.42 16.79 38.77
C ARG A 145 30.01 16.43 40.13
N ASP A 146 29.82 15.20 40.59
CA ASP A 146 30.37 14.70 41.87
C ASP A 146 31.90 14.87 41.99
N LYS A 147 32.60 14.93 40.85
CA LYS A 147 34.07 15.03 40.83
C LYS A 147 34.58 16.46 40.71
N TYR A 148 33.81 17.35 40.10
CA TYR A 148 34.28 18.67 39.69
C TYR A 148 33.44 19.84 40.24
N GLU A 149 32.33 19.57 40.94
CA GLU A 149 31.47 20.60 41.54
C GLU A 149 32.25 21.62 42.37
N ASP A 150 33.27 21.20 43.13
CA ASP A 150 34.09 22.07 43.99
C ASP A 150 35.52 22.30 43.45
N TRP A 151 35.75 22.14 42.13
CA TRP A 151 37.12 22.21 41.59
C TRP A 151 37.73 23.62 41.77
N GLU A 152 38.92 23.67 42.41
CA GLU A 152 39.61 24.92 42.82
C GLU A 152 38.79 25.80 43.78
N ASP A 153 37.95 25.18 44.62
CA ASP A 153 37.09 25.83 45.61
C ASP A 153 36.02 26.76 45.00
N ILE A 154 35.72 26.62 43.70
CA ILE A 154 34.65 27.30 42.96
C ILE A 154 33.45 26.34 42.84
N ASP A 155 32.23 26.84 42.99
CA ASP A 155 30.99 26.07 42.82
C ASP A 155 30.59 26.00 41.34
N TRP A 156 30.94 24.89 40.68
CA TRP A 156 30.67 24.64 39.27
C TRP A 156 29.38 23.83 39.10
N ASP A 157 28.43 24.37 38.35
CA ASP A 157 27.28 23.61 37.83
C ASP A 157 27.63 23.08 36.44
N ILE A 158 27.54 21.76 36.26
CA ILE A 158 27.92 21.09 35.01
C ILE A 158 26.72 20.28 34.53
N SER A 159 26.32 20.53 33.29
CA SER A 159 25.23 19.82 32.63
C SER A 159 25.67 19.26 31.28
N LEU A 160 25.17 18.08 30.95
CA LEU A 160 25.42 17.38 29.69
C LEU A 160 24.09 17.19 28.95
N ASP A 161 24.09 17.48 27.65
CA ASP A 161 23.01 17.11 26.73
C ASP A 161 23.59 16.52 25.45
N GLY A 162 22.77 15.79 24.69
CA GLY A 162 23.18 15.22 23.40
C GLY A 162 22.86 13.74 23.24
N ASP A 163 23.68 13.06 22.46
CA ASP A 163 23.56 11.63 22.16
C ASP A 163 24.92 10.92 22.09
N GLU A 164 24.93 9.67 21.61
CA GLU A 164 26.13 8.82 21.51
C GLU A 164 27.23 9.40 20.60
N ASP A 165 26.88 10.31 19.68
CA ASP A 165 27.79 10.84 18.67
C ASP A 165 28.17 12.31 18.92
N ASP A 166 27.28 13.12 19.51
CA ASP A 166 27.49 14.55 19.75
C ASP A 166 27.02 14.93 21.17
N ILE A 167 27.91 15.49 21.99
CA ILE A 167 27.62 15.94 23.36
C ILE A 167 27.88 17.44 23.51
N GLU A 168 26.92 18.13 24.10
CA GLU A 168 27.01 19.51 24.54
C GLU A 168 27.21 19.57 26.06
N ILE A 169 28.22 20.30 26.51
CA ILE A 169 28.55 20.46 27.93
C ILE A 169 28.44 21.94 28.30
N THR A 170 27.60 22.25 29.27
CA THR A 170 27.52 23.61 29.84
C THR A 170 28.14 23.60 31.22
N ILE A 171 29.07 24.51 31.46
CA ILE A 171 29.76 24.69 32.74
C ILE A 171 29.46 26.10 33.24
N GLU A 172 28.68 26.21 34.30
CA GLU A 172 28.24 27.47 34.89
C GLU A 172 28.90 27.69 36.26
N PHE A 173 29.13 28.95 36.61
CA PHE A 173 29.52 29.36 37.95
C PHE A 173 29.01 30.78 38.24
N SER A 174 29.02 31.18 39.50
CA SER A 174 28.65 32.53 39.95
C SER A 174 29.89 33.41 40.03
N MET A 175 30.04 34.37 39.10
CA MET A 175 31.16 35.30 39.17
C MET A 175 31.03 36.22 40.39
N ASP A 176 29.82 36.56 40.83
CA ASP A 176 29.61 37.39 42.02
C ASP A 176 30.16 36.73 43.31
N ASP A 177 30.12 35.40 43.39
CA ASP A 177 30.60 34.64 44.55
C ASP A 177 32.08 34.25 44.45
N ASP A 178 32.56 33.91 43.24
CA ASP A 178 33.86 33.27 43.03
C ASP A 178 34.85 34.07 42.13
N GLU A 179 34.61 35.38 41.89
CA GLU A 179 35.44 36.25 41.02
C GLU A 179 36.95 36.13 41.32
N ASP A 180 37.35 36.21 42.58
CA ASP A 180 38.76 36.18 42.99
C ASP A 180 39.42 34.83 42.66
N LEU A 181 38.69 33.72 42.90
CA LEU A 181 39.16 32.37 42.65
C LEU A 181 39.27 32.10 41.14
N PHE A 182 38.26 32.51 40.37
CA PHE A 182 38.27 32.37 38.92
C PHE A 182 39.38 33.20 38.26
N ASN A 183 39.63 34.43 38.74
CA ASN A 183 40.69 35.30 38.22
C ASN A 183 42.11 34.77 38.49
N ASP A 184 42.29 33.90 39.48
CA ASP A 184 43.55 33.22 39.76
C ASP A 184 43.83 32.07 38.76
N LEU A 185 42.81 31.58 38.03
CA LEU A 185 42.94 30.55 37.01
C LEU A 185 43.42 31.14 35.67
N ASP A 186 44.40 30.50 35.06
CA ASP A 186 44.82 30.85 33.71
C ASP A 186 44.12 30.01 32.62
N LYS A 187 44.35 30.37 31.36
CA LYS A 187 43.74 29.66 30.22
C LYS A 187 44.18 28.20 30.14
N ASP A 188 45.39 27.86 30.58
CA ASP A 188 45.87 26.49 30.56
C ASP A 188 45.23 25.68 31.70
N ASP A 189 44.95 26.29 32.85
CA ASP A 189 44.18 25.68 33.95
C ASP A 189 42.76 25.33 33.49
N LEU A 190 42.02 26.30 32.95
CA LEU A 190 40.68 26.09 32.38
C LEU A 190 40.70 25.05 31.25
N LYS A 191 41.72 25.10 30.38
CA LYS A 191 41.86 24.11 29.31
C LYS A 191 42.08 22.71 29.86
N ASN A 192 42.90 22.57 30.91
CA ASN A 192 43.16 21.28 31.54
C ASN A 192 41.90 20.76 32.23
N PHE A 193 41.11 21.64 32.85
CA PHE A 193 39.82 21.33 33.46
C PHE A 193 38.85 20.72 32.44
N VAL A 194 38.51 21.46 31.37
CA VAL A 194 37.59 20.95 30.32
C VAL A 194 38.16 19.71 29.62
N THR A 195 39.49 19.63 29.46
CA THR A 195 40.12 18.42 28.89
C THR A 195 39.92 17.18 29.76
N LYS A 196 39.85 17.31 31.08
CA LYS A 196 39.58 16.18 31.98
C LYS A 196 38.12 15.76 31.91
N ILE A 197 37.21 16.71 31.82
CA ILE A 197 35.77 16.45 31.64
C ILE A 197 35.54 15.71 30.32
N CYS A 198 36.03 16.24 29.19
CA CYS A 198 35.93 15.58 27.89
C CYS A 198 36.51 14.16 27.88
N LYS A 199 37.57 13.90 28.65
CA LYS A 199 38.14 12.55 28.76
C LYS A 199 37.26 11.59 29.55
N MET A 200 36.53 12.07 30.56
CA MET A 200 35.59 11.20 31.28
C MET A 200 34.43 10.79 30.37
N VAL A 201 33.96 11.72 29.54
CA VAL A 201 32.99 11.42 28.48
C VAL A 201 33.54 10.34 27.53
N TRP A 202 34.77 10.49 27.03
CA TRP A 202 35.36 9.48 26.13
C TRP A 202 35.82 8.19 26.81
N ASP A 203 35.93 8.16 28.13
CA ASP A 203 36.25 6.95 28.89
C ASP A 203 35.00 6.08 29.13
N ASP A 204 33.80 6.65 28.94
CA ASP A 204 32.52 5.94 28.92
C ASP A 204 32.33 5.19 27.59
N ASP A 205 31.90 3.93 27.64
CA ASP A 205 31.78 3.08 26.45
C ASP A 205 30.59 3.43 25.57
N THR A 206 29.58 4.12 26.08
CA THR A 206 28.47 4.64 25.30
C THR A 206 28.87 5.88 24.51
N PHE A 207 29.77 6.71 25.06
CA PHE A 207 30.14 8.02 24.49
C PHE A 207 31.60 8.12 24.00
N GLU A 208 32.30 6.98 23.84
CA GLU A 208 33.73 6.92 23.49
C GLU A 208 34.10 7.64 22.18
N ASP A 209 33.16 7.73 21.25
CA ASP A 209 33.33 8.33 19.92
C ASP A 209 32.68 9.73 19.78
N ALA A 210 32.08 10.26 20.85
CA ALA A 210 31.30 11.49 20.79
C ALA A 210 32.17 12.73 20.52
N ASP A 211 31.79 13.56 19.54
CA ASP A 211 32.35 14.90 19.41
C ASP A 211 31.70 15.81 20.46
N ILE A 212 32.50 16.67 21.10
CA ILE A 212 32.07 17.49 22.24
C ILE A 212 32.11 18.97 21.85
N THR A 213 31.04 19.68 22.15
CA THR A 213 31.02 21.15 22.21
C THR A 213 30.67 21.59 23.62
N GLY A 214 31.15 22.74 24.07
CA GLY A 214 30.71 23.25 25.35
C GLY A 214 31.12 24.67 25.62
N THR A 215 30.53 25.23 26.67
CA THR A 215 30.71 26.61 27.11
C THR A 215 31.05 26.67 28.58
N ILE A 216 31.82 27.70 28.96
CA ILE A 216 31.99 28.13 30.35
C ILE A 216 31.30 29.48 30.46
N THR A 217 30.27 29.55 31.30
CA THR A 217 29.34 30.68 31.36
C THR A 217 29.29 31.25 32.77
N ASP A 218 29.32 32.58 32.85
CA ASP A 218 28.99 33.31 34.06
C ASP A 218 27.46 33.34 34.21
N SER A 219 26.94 32.64 35.21
CA SER A 219 25.50 32.48 35.42
C SER A 219 24.80 33.76 35.91
N ASP A 220 25.54 34.73 36.47
CA ASP A 220 24.96 35.98 36.96
C ASP A 220 24.62 36.94 35.82
N ASP A 221 25.50 37.01 34.82
CA ASP A 221 25.38 37.91 33.66
C ASP A 221 24.97 37.19 32.36
N ASP A 222 24.85 35.85 32.36
CA ASP A 222 24.55 35.00 31.20
C ASP A 222 25.57 35.25 30.06
N ASP A 223 26.84 35.37 30.44
CA ASP A 223 27.96 35.67 29.52
C ASP A 223 28.85 34.45 29.31
N ASP A 224 28.90 33.96 28.08
CA ASP A 224 29.77 32.85 27.69
C ASP A 224 31.22 33.34 27.63
N LEU A 225 32.01 32.99 28.65
CA LEU A 225 33.39 33.44 28.79
C LEU A 225 34.34 32.67 27.85
N TYR A 226 34.07 31.38 27.66
CA TYR A 226 34.87 30.49 26.83
C TYR A 226 34.04 29.42 26.12
N ASP A 227 34.41 29.13 24.88
CA ASP A 227 33.94 27.97 24.14
C ASP A 227 35.02 26.88 24.11
N PHE A 228 34.63 25.62 24.18
CA PHE A 228 35.53 24.50 23.91
C PHE A 228 34.95 23.48 22.92
N GLU A 229 35.87 22.84 22.21
CA GLU A 229 35.57 21.75 21.28
C GLU A 229 36.49 20.56 21.58
N GLY A 230 35.91 19.38 21.72
CA GLY A 230 36.59 18.09 21.80
C GLY A 230 36.29 17.26 20.56
N LYS A 231 37.32 16.65 19.97
CA LYS A 231 37.16 15.70 18.85
C LYS A 231 37.65 14.31 19.24
N ALA A 232 36.74 13.36 19.46
CA ALA A 232 37.05 12.00 19.89
C ALA A 232 38.08 11.33 18.97
N SER A 233 37.85 11.44 17.66
CA SER A 233 38.73 10.92 16.61
C SER A 233 40.20 11.35 16.70
N SER A 234 40.49 12.47 17.36
CA SER A 234 41.84 12.99 17.55
C SER A 234 42.27 13.08 19.02
N GLY A 235 41.36 12.86 19.97
CA GLY A 235 41.52 13.11 21.40
C GLY A 235 41.93 14.55 21.74
N LYS A 236 41.68 15.50 20.82
CA LYS A 236 42.14 16.88 20.93
C LYS A 236 41.02 17.76 21.49
N VAL A 237 41.36 18.54 22.50
CA VAL A 237 40.50 19.57 23.07
C VAL A 237 41.09 20.96 22.81
N THR A 238 40.24 21.87 22.35
CA THR A 238 40.57 23.29 22.13
C THR A 238 39.66 24.16 22.96
N LEU A 239 40.24 25.23 23.53
CA LEU A 239 39.54 26.24 24.32
C LEU A 239 39.75 27.61 23.67
N THR A 240 38.66 28.32 23.42
CA THR A 240 38.60 29.64 22.79
C THR A 240 37.99 30.61 23.77
N LYS A 241 38.54 31.82 23.85
CA LYS A 241 37.97 32.88 24.69
C LYS A 241 37.05 33.72 23.81
N ASN A 242 35.88 34.07 24.32
CA ASN A 242 34.88 34.87 23.62
C ASN A 242 35.18 36.38 23.71
#